data_AF-A0A2N3FTR0-F1
#
_entry.id   AF-A0A2N3FTR0-F1
#
_cell.length_a   1.000
_cell.length_b   1.000
_cell.length_c   1.000
_cell.angle_alpha   90.00
_cell.angle_beta   90.00
_cell.angle_gamma   90.00
#
_symmetry.space_group_name_H-M   'P 1'
#
loop_
_entity.id
_entity.type
_entity.pdbx_description
1 polymer ?
#
loop_
_entity_poly.entity_id
_entity_poly.type
_entity_poly.pdbx_seq_one_letter_code
_entity_poly.pdbx_strand_id
1 'polypeptide(L)'
;MEAPGAVFSITPVQRRFHARLVEVHALVRTPYRCSYRELGDLDMPSETLEEYLEAIYKLAERGDARPSRLAEAMGVSAPTVTSALKRLKTRGLVTRPAGGIALTAMGRVEALSIIRRHRLAERFLVDVLGMPWEDVHEEACLLEHALSPKVQAALEMYLENPDVCPHGHPIPTAEGVVAAPTGEPLCGFDTGSEVEIVRIDEEDERLLTYLASLGMYPGTHVKVCDVAPFQGPLMVEVGGSRYALGRDIAGKIVVDAPVGAARGKGRRKL
;
A
#
# COMPACT_ATOMS: atom_id res chain seq x y z
N MET A 1 -13.54 1.34 34.26
CA MET A 1 -13.30 2.43 33.29
C MET A 1 -13.14 1.76 31.94
N GLU A 2 -14.25 1.62 31.23
CA GLU A 2 -14.28 1.08 29.86
C GLU A 2 -13.80 2.16 28.90
N ALA A 3 -12.95 1.78 27.94
CA ALA A 3 -12.54 2.64 26.85
C ALA A 3 -13.75 2.92 25.93
N PRO A 4 -13.93 4.14 25.42
CA PRO A 4 -14.98 4.41 24.46
C PRO A 4 -14.70 3.64 23.16
N GLY A 5 -15.60 2.72 22.83
CA GLY A 5 -15.56 1.98 21.57
C GLY A 5 -15.59 2.93 20.39
N ALA A 6 -14.59 2.82 19.52
CA ALA A 6 -14.62 3.44 18.21
C ALA A 6 -15.82 2.88 17.45
N VAL A 7 -16.86 3.68 17.30
CA VAL A 7 -17.99 3.36 16.43
C VAL A 7 -17.47 3.48 15.00
N PHE A 8 -17.03 2.37 14.42
CA PHE A 8 -16.79 2.27 12.98
C PHE A 8 -18.08 2.69 12.27
N SER A 9 -18.07 3.87 11.66
CA SER A 9 -19.18 4.32 10.83
C SER A 9 -19.22 3.42 9.59
N ILE A 10 -20.29 2.64 9.48
CA ILE A 10 -20.59 1.80 8.32
C ILE A 10 -20.38 2.62 7.04
N THR A 11 -19.43 2.21 6.19
CA THR A 11 -19.16 2.91 4.93
C THR A 11 -20.39 2.84 4.02
N PRO A 12 -20.59 3.79 3.08
CA PRO A 12 -21.68 3.73 2.11
C PRO A 12 -21.75 2.39 1.35
N VAL A 13 -20.59 1.74 1.16
CA VAL A 13 -20.42 0.41 0.56
C VAL A 13 -21.04 -0.68 1.45
N GLN A 14 -20.76 -0.67 2.75
CA GLN A 14 -21.33 -1.63 3.71
C GLN A 14 -22.86 -1.47 3.89
N ARG A 15 -23.40 -0.25 3.75
CA ARG A 15 -24.87 -0.04 3.76
C ARG A 15 -25.56 -0.68 2.56
N ARG A 16 -24.90 -0.75 1.41
CA ARG A 16 -25.43 -1.44 0.21
C ARG A 16 -25.39 -2.95 0.31
N PHE A 17 -24.49 -3.50 1.12
CA PHE A 17 -24.45 -4.93 1.42
C PHE A 17 -25.78 -5.43 2.03
N HIS A 18 -26.42 -4.61 2.87
CA HIS A 18 -27.73 -4.93 3.45
C HIS A 18 -28.90 -4.81 2.47
N ALA A 19 -28.78 -4.00 1.40
CA ALA A 19 -29.86 -3.76 0.45
C ALA A 19 -29.89 -4.78 -0.72
N ARG A 20 -28.97 -5.74 -0.78
CA ARG A 20 -28.89 -6.77 -1.83
C ARG A 20 -28.69 -8.21 -1.34
N LEU A 21 -28.94 -8.47 -0.06
CA LEU A 21 -28.93 -9.83 0.52
C LEU A 21 -30.33 -10.44 0.62
N VAL A 22 -31.09 -10.42 -0.48
CA VAL A 22 -32.24 -11.34 -0.68
C VAL A 22 -32.14 -11.90 -2.09
N GLU A 23 -31.34 -12.97 -2.21
CA GLU A 23 -31.37 -14.05 -3.22
C GLU A 23 -29.94 -14.62 -3.42
N VAL A 24 -29.33 -15.13 -2.35
CA VAL A 24 -28.24 -16.11 -2.50
C VAL A 24 -28.56 -17.29 -1.59
N HIS A 25 -29.63 -18.00 -1.90
CA HIS A 25 -29.96 -19.27 -1.26
C HIS A 25 -30.68 -20.19 -2.24
N ALA A 26 -29.92 -20.74 -3.19
CA ALA A 26 -30.14 -22.06 -3.80
C ALA A 26 -29.11 -22.25 -4.91
N LEU A 27 -28.03 -23.01 -4.63
CA LEU A 27 -27.28 -23.88 -5.57
C LEU A 27 -25.87 -24.16 -5.03
N VAL A 28 -25.77 -24.92 -3.93
CA VAL A 28 -24.52 -25.60 -3.58
C VAL A 28 -24.83 -27.07 -3.34
N ARG A 29 -25.10 -27.80 -4.43
CA ARG A 29 -25.09 -29.26 -4.46
C ARG A 29 -24.67 -29.79 -5.84
N THR A 30 -23.41 -29.58 -6.18
CA THR A 30 -22.68 -30.46 -7.10
C THR A 30 -21.24 -30.58 -6.60
N PRO A 31 -20.61 -31.77 -6.69
CA PRO A 31 -19.19 -31.90 -6.42
C PRO A 31 -18.44 -31.20 -7.56
N TYR A 32 -18.01 -29.96 -7.35
CA TYR A 32 -17.14 -29.27 -8.29
C TYR A 32 -15.76 -29.93 -8.25
N ARG A 33 -15.54 -30.85 -9.19
CA ARG A 33 -14.19 -31.29 -9.54
C ARG A 33 -13.57 -30.17 -10.36
N CYS A 34 -12.84 -29.28 -9.70
CA CYS A 34 -12.08 -28.24 -10.38
C CYS A 34 -11.01 -28.92 -11.26
N SER A 35 -11.20 -28.94 -12.58
CA SER A 35 -10.27 -29.54 -13.54
C SER A 35 -9.14 -28.56 -13.86
N TYR A 36 -8.26 -28.31 -12.89
CA TYR A 36 -7.12 -27.39 -13.00
C TYR A 36 -5.97 -27.90 -13.91
N ARG A 37 -6.26 -28.72 -14.93
CA ARG A 37 -5.22 -29.41 -15.73
C ARG A 37 -5.07 -28.96 -17.17
N GLU A 38 -5.89 -28.01 -17.66
CA GLU A 38 -5.91 -27.64 -19.09
C GLU A 38 -5.80 -26.14 -19.37
N LEU A 39 -5.38 -25.34 -18.38
CA LEU A 39 -4.97 -23.93 -18.60
C LEU A 39 -3.44 -23.82 -18.49
N GLY A 40 -2.74 -24.55 -19.35
CA GLY A 40 -1.42 -24.13 -19.80
C GLY A 40 -1.58 -22.96 -20.78
N ASP A 41 -0.65 -22.01 -20.73
CA ASP A 41 -0.45 -20.92 -21.70
C ASP A 41 -1.22 -19.60 -21.50
N LEU A 42 -1.28 -19.12 -20.25
CA LEU A 42 -0.95 -17.71 -20.02
C LEU A 42 0.44 -17.71 -19.40
N ASP A 43 1.46 -17.16 -20.06
CA ASP A 43 2.85 -17.08 -19.55
C ASP A 43 2.96 -16.05 -18.41
N MET A 44 2.06 -16.13 -17.43
CA MET A 44 2.13 -15.30 -16.23
C MET A 44 3.38 -15.70 -15.44
N PRO A 45 4.06 -14.75 -14.78
CA PRO A 45 5.13 -15.08 -13.85
C PRO A 45 4.56 -16.00 -12.76
N SER A 46 5.37 -16.93 -12.26
CA SER A 46 5.01 -17.60 -11.00
C SER A 46 4.85 -16.55 -9.91
N GLU A 47 4.00 -16.79 -8.91
CA GLU A 47 3.83 -15.97 -7.70
C GLU A 47 5.17 -15.39 -7.19
N THR A 48 6.18 -16.23 -6.98
CA THR A 48 7.52 -15.78 -6.57
C THR A 48 8.13 -14.72 -7.51
N LEU A 49 7.99 -14.86 -8.84
CA LEU A 49 8.50 -13.89 -9.80
C LEU A 49 7.69 -12.58 -9.79
N GLU A 50 6.38 -12.65 -9.47
CA GLU A 50 5.55 -11.48 -9.25
C GLU A 50 6.05 -10.69 -8.03
N GLU A 51 6.29 -11.35 -6.89
CA GLU A 51 6.86 -10.72 -5.70
C GLU A 51 8.20 -10.01 -6.02
N TYR A 52 9.09 -10.64 -6.79
CA TYR A 52 10.34 -10.01 -7.21
C TYR A 52 10.10 -8.75 -8.07
N LEU A 53 9.11 -8.75 -8.97
CA LEU A 53 8.81 -7.57 -9.79
C LEU A 53 8.31 -6.41 -8.95
N GLU A 54 7.42 -6.69 -8.00
CA GLU A 54 6.91 -5.69 -7.07
C GLU A 54 8.04 -5.13 -6.19
N ALA A 55 8.86 -5.99 -5.61
CA ALA A 55 9.99 -5.57 -4.78
C ALA A 55 10.99 -4.72 -5.58
N ILE A 56 11.29 -5.10 -6.83
CA ILE A 56 12.14 -4.30 -7.74
C ILE A 56 11.49 -2.94 -8.01
N TYR A 57 10.18 -2.89 -8.24
CA TYR A 57 9.45 -1.63 -8.45
C TYR A 57 9.58 -0.73 -7.21
N LYS A 58 9.26 -1.23 -6.02
CA LYS A 58 9.35 -0.48 -4.74
C LYS A 58 10.77 0.05 -4.50
N LEU A 59 11.81 -0.75 -4.78
CA LEU A 59 13.21 -0.32 -4.64
C LEU A 59 13.64 0.70 -5.71
N ALA A 60 13.11 0.59 -6.93
CA ALA A 60 13.42 1.51 -8.03
C ALA A 60 12.88 2.92 -7.75
N GLU A 61 11.68 3.03 -7.16
CA GLU A 61 11.09 4.32 -6.74
C GLU A 61 11.97 5.05 -5.72
N ARG A 62 12.73 4.30 -4.90
CA ARG A 62 13.68 4.84 -3.92
C ARG A 62 15.08 5.09 -4.50
N GLY A 63 15.31 4.73 -5.77
CA GLY A 63 16.62 4.81 -6.42
C GLY A 63 17.65 3.80 -5.91
N ASP A 64 17.22 2.71 -5.25
CA ASP A 64 18.11 1.72 -4.61
C ASP A 64 17.86 0.27 -5.09
N ALA A 65 17.43 0.11 -6.35
CA ALA A 65 17.23 -1.20 -6.99
C ALA A 65 18.56 -1.92 -7.26
N ARG A 66 19.11 -2.55 -6.21
CA ARG A 66 20.36 -3.33 -6.23
C ARG A 66 20.11 -4.76 -5.79
N PRO A 67 20.87 -5.76 -6.29
CA PRO A 67 20.68 -7.16 -5.90
C PRO A 67 20.80 -7.41 -4.38
N SER A 68 21.67 -6.68 -3.69
CA SER A 68 21.82 -6.79 -2.23
C SER A 68 20.58 -6.28 -1.48
N ARG A 69 20.00 -5.17 -1.95
CA ARG A 69 18.77 -4.61 -1.38
C ARG A 69 17.56 -5.47 -1.67
N LEU A 70 17.50 -6.04 -2.87
CA LEU A 70 16.48 -7.00 -3.23
C LEU A 70 16.59 -8.27 -2.37
N ALA A 71 17.80 -8.75 -2.08
CA ALA A 71 18.00 -9.90 -1.18
C ALA A 71 17.53 -9.60 0.25
N GLU A 72 17.84 -8.41 0.76
CA GLU A 72 17.38 -7.90 2.06
C GLU A 72 15.86 -7.79 2.11
N ALA A 73 15.24 -7.13 1.12
CA ALA A 73 13.80 -6.94 1.05
C ALA A 73 13.02 -8.26 0.93
N MET A 74 13.55 -9.23 0.18
CA MET A 74 12.92 -10.54 0.01
C MET A 74 13.27 -11.53 1.14
N GLY A 75 14.20 -11.20 2.03
CA GLY A 75 14.66 -12.12 3.08
C GLY A 75 15.37 -13.38 2.55
N VAL A 76 16.00 -13.31 1.37
CA VAL A 76 16.60 -14.47 0.68
C VAL A 76 18.09 -14.29 0.39
N SER A 77 18.77 -15.40 0.08
CA SER A 77 20.20 -15.38 -0.26
C SER A 77 20.50 -14.69 -1.59
N ALA A 78 21.68 -14.08 -1.72
CA ALA A 78 22.12 -13.46 -2.97
C ALA A 78 22.14 -14.42 -4.19
N PRO A 79 22.52 -15.72 -4.05
CA PRO A 79 22.33 -16.70 -5.12
C PRO A 79 20.87 -16.89 -5.55
N THR A 80 19.92 -16.89 -4.61
CA THR A 80 18.48 -16.97 -4.89
C THR A 80 18.04 -15.79 -5.76
N VAL A 81 18.40 -14.56 -5.36
CA VAL A 81 18.13 -13.34 -6.15
C VAL A 81 18.74 -13.42 -7.54
N THR A 82 19.98 -13.91 -7.64
CA THR A 82 20.67 -14.04 -8.95
C THR A 82 19.92 -14.98 -9.88
N SER A 83 19.41 -16.09 -9.36
CA SER A 83 18.59 -17.05 -10.12
C SER A 83 17.27 -16.42 -10.58
N ALA A 84 16.56 -15.73 -9.68
CA ALA A 84 15.31 -15.04 -9.99
C ALA A 84 15.51 -13.95 -11.06
N LEU A 85 16.53 -13.09 -10.91
CA LEU A 85 16.88 -12.06 -11.89
C LEU A 85 17.23 -12.66 -13.26
N LYS A 86 17.88 -13.82 -13.31
CA LYS A 86 18.15 -14.52 -14.57
C LYS A 86 16.84 -14.92 -15.26
N ARG A 87 15.88 -15.47 -14.50
CA ARG A 87 14.54 -15.84 -15.03
C ARG A 87 13.76 -14.63 -15.53
N LEU A 88 13.70 -13.55 -14.75
CA LEU A 88 13.07 -12.30 -15.15
C LEU A 88 13.72 -11.69 -16.40
N LYS A 89 15.05 -11.76 -16.51
CA LYS A 89 15.79 -11.27 -17.69
C LYS A 89 15.47 -12.10 -18.93
N THR A 90 15.41 -13.43 -18.81
CA THR A 90 15.02 -14.31 -19.93
C THR A 90 13.62 -14.00 -20.44
N ARG A 91 12.70 -13.60 -19.56
CA ARG A 91 11.35 -13.14 -19.90
C ARG A 91 11.28 -11.69 -20.41
N GLY A 92 12.41 -10.99 -20.50
CA GLY A 92 12.45 -9.60 -20.95
C GLY A 92 11.85 -8.58 -19.98
N LEU A 93 11.69 -8.94 -18.70
CA LEU A 93 11.03 -8.09 -17.70
C LEU A 93 12.02 -7.17 -16.95
N VAL A 94 13.29 -7.54 -16.90
CA VAL A 94 14.34 -6.74 -16.24
C VAL A 94 15.61 -6.63 -17.09
N THR A 95 16.36 -5.56 -16.84
CA THR A 95 17.73 -5.35 -17.31
C THR A 95 18.68 -5.10 -16.13
N ARG A 96 19.99 -5.18 -16.39
CA ARG A 96 21.03 -5.01 -15.37
C ARG A 96 22.05 -3.93 -15.75
N PRO A 97 21.69 -2.65 -15.70
CA PRO A 97 22.62 -1.56 -15.98
C PRO A 97 23.60 -1.36 -14.81
N ALA A 98 24.90 -1.26 -15.11
CA ALA A 98 25.95 -0.85 -14.16
C ALA A 98 25.89 -1.55 -12.76
N GLY A 99 25.52 -2.83 -12.70
CA GLY A 99 25.44 -3.61 -11.47
C GLY A 99 24.11 -3.47 -10.69
N GLY A 100 23.22 -2.57 -11.09
CA GLY A 100 21.85 -2.43 -10.57
C GLY A 100 20.83 -3.31 -11.30
N ILE A 101 19.56 -3.05 -11.01
CA ILE A 101 18.39 -3.70 -11.60
C ILE A 101 17.47 -2.60 -12.14
N ALA A 102 16.95 -2.77 -13.35
CA ALA A 102 15.94 -1.89 -13.91
C ALA A 102 14.82 -2.70 -14.56
N LEU A 103 13.56 -2.33 -14.30
CA LEU A 103 12.41 -2.90 -15.02
C LEU A 103 12.46 -2.46 -16.48
N THR A 104 12.11 -3.36 -17.40
CA THR A 104 11.77 -2.96 -18.77
C THR A 104 10.40 -2.30 -18.79
N ALA A 105 9.98 -1.76 -19.95
CA ALA A 105 8.61 -1.28 -20.12
C ALA A 105 7.58 -2.38 -19.79
N MET A 106 7.80 -3.61 -20.27
CA MET A 106 6.96 -4.76 -19.94
C MET A 106 7.01 -5.11 -18.45
N GLY A 107 8.20 -5.20 -17.86
CA GLY A 107 8.33 -5.48 -16.43
C GLY A 107 7.66 -4.43 -15.54
N ARG A 108 7.65 -3.17 -15.96
CA ARG A 108 6.94 -2.10 -15.25
C ARG A 108 5.42 -2.27 -15.33
N VAL A 109 4.89 -2.63 -16.50
CA VAL A 109 3.44 -2.92 -16.65
C VAL A 109 3.03 -4.10 -15.78
N GLU A 110 3.80 -5.18 -15.78
CA GLU A 110 3.53 -6.36 -14.94
C GLU A 110 3.59 -6.04 -13.45
N ALA A 111 4.66 -5.36 -13.00
CA ALA A 111 4.80 -4.94 -11.60
C ALA A 111 3.62 -4.06 -11.14
N LEU A 112 3.18 -3.12 -11.98
CA LEU A 112 2.05 -2.26 -11.66
C LEU A 112 0.70 -2.98 -11.69
N SER A 113 0.55 -4.00 -12.53
CA SER A 113 -0.61 -4.88 -12.52
C SER A 113 -0.72 -5.65 -11.21
N ILE A 114 0.40 -6.16 -10.69
CA ILE A 114 0.50 -6.83 -9.37
C ILE A 114 0.12 -5.84 -8.26
N ILE A 115 0.76 -4.66 -8.21
CA ILE A 115 0.47 -3.61 -7.21
C ILE A 115 -1.00 -3.16 -7.26
N ARG A 116 -1.59 -3.10 -8.46
CA ARG A 116 -3.02 -2.78 -8.62
C ARG A 116 -3.91 -3.87 -8.04
N ARG A 117 -3.58 -5.15 -8.25
CA ARG A 117 -4.29 -6.29 -7.63
C ARG A 117 -4.18 -6.25 -6.11
N HIS A 118 -2.98 -6.01 -5.57
CA HIS A 118 -2.72 -5.84 -4.15
C HIS A 118 -3.65 -4.79 -3.53
N ARG A 119 -3.59 -3.56 -4.04
CA ARG A 119 -4.33 -2.43 -3.46
C ARG A 119 -5.85 -2.55 -3.59
N LEU A 120 -6.34 -3.21 -4.65
CA LEU A 120 -7.75 -3.56 -4.78
C LEU A 120 -8.17 -4.66 -3.79
N ALA A 121 -7.30 -5.64 -3.54
CA ALA A 121 -7.52 -6.65 -2.52
C ALA A 121 -7.58 -6.00 -1.12
N GLU A 122 -6.67 -5.10 -0.78
CA GLU A 122 -6.73 -4.37 0.49
C GLU A 122 -8.06 -3.62 0.66
N ARG A 123 -8.47 -2.89 -0.38
CA ARG A 123 -9.77 -2.19 -0.39
C ARG A 123 -10.93 -3.13 -0.15
N PHE A 124 -10.94 -4.26 -0.83
CA PHE A 124 -11.99 -5.26 -0.65
C PHE A 124 -12.03 -5.80 0.78
N LEU A 125 -10.88 -6.21 1.31
CA LEU A 125 -10.77 -6.82 2.63
C LEU A 125 -11.17 -5.83 3.73
N VAL A 126 -10.76 -4.57 3.65
CA VAL A 126 -11.16 -3.53 4.62
C VAL A 126 -12.61 -3.10 4.42
N ASP A 127 -12.95 -2.55 3.24
CA ASP A 127 -14.21 -1.83 3.05
C ASP A 127 -15.41 -2.77 2.99
N VAL A 128 -15.20 -4.02 2.57
CA VAL A 128 -16.28 -4.99 2.33
C VAL A 128 -16.31 -6.07 3.40
N LEU A 129 -15.16 -6.68 3.72
CA LEU A 129 -15.10 -7.75 4.71
C LEU A 129 -14.91 -7.23 6.14
N GLY A 130 -14.54 -5.96 6.32
CA GLY A 130 -14.35 -5.37 7.63
C GLY A 130 -13.10 -5.89 8.35
N MET A 131 -12.10 -6.33 7.60
CA MET A 131 -10.80 -6.72 8.15
C MET A 131 -10.11 -5.51 8.80
N PRO A 132 -9.37 -5.68 9.91
CA PRO A 132 -8.58 -4.61 10.49
C PRO A 132 -7.61 -4.00 9.48
N TRP A 133 -7.48 -2.67 9.51
CA TRP A 133 -6.66 -1.91 8.56
C TRP A 133 -5.16 -2.23 8.71
N GLU A 134 -4.74 -2.52 9.93
CA GLU A 134 -3.38 -2.89 10.30
C GLU A 134 -2.99 -4.31 9.88
N ASP A 135 -3.96 -5.21 9.69
CA ASP A 135 -3.72 -6.63 9.41
C ASP A 135 -3.87 -6.97 7.91
N VAL A 136 -4.41 -6.04 7.10
CA VAL A 136 -4.87 -6.36 5.74
C VAL A 136 -3.75 -6.68 4.75
N HIS A 137 -2.55 -6.13 4.97
CA HIS A 137 -1.46 -6.20 3.99
C HIS A 137 -1.08 -7.64 3.63
N GLU A 138 -0.86 -8.48 4.65
CA GLU A 138 -0.45 -9.88 4.46
C GLU A 138 -1.52 -10.70 3.74
N GLU A 139 -2.80 -10.47 4.06
CA GLU A 139 -3.92 -11.16 3.40
C GLU A 139 -4.12 -10.68 1.95
N ALA A 140 -3.85 -9.40 1.67
CA ALA A 140 -3.88 -8.86 0.32
C ALA A 140 -2.75 -9.44 -0.55
N CYS A 141 -1.54 -9.61 0.01
CA CYS A 141 -0.42 -10.29 -0.65
C CYS A 141 -0.79 -11.72 -1.09
N LEU A 142 -1.50 -12.48 -0.25
CA LEU A 142 -1.94 -13.83 -0.63
C LEU A 142 -3.00 -13.80 -1.73
N LEU A 143 -3.92 -12.83 -1.66
CA LEU A 143 -5.05 -12.75 -2.58
C LEU A 143 -4.65 -12.26 -3.97
N GLU A 144 -3.71 -11.30 -4.07
CA GLU A 144 -3.39 -10.62 -5.33
C GLU A 144 -2.94 -11.59 -6.43
N HIS A 145 -2.18 -12.64 -6.08
CA HIS A 145 -1.66 -13.63 -7.02
C HIS A 145 -2.76 -14.58 -7.52
N ALA A 146 -3.87 -14.68 -6.79
CA ALA A 146 -5.05 -15.47 -7.17
C ALA A 146 -6.08 -14.66 -7.99
N LEU A 147 -5.95 -13.32 -8.04
CA LEU A 147 -6.87 -12.46 -8.79
C LEU A 147 -6.59 -12.51 -10.30
N SER A 148 -7.44 -13.25 -11.02
CA SER A 148 -7.45 -13.17 -12.49
C SER A 148 -7.86 -11.77 -12.98
N PRO A 149 -7.47 -11.34 -14.20
CA PRO A 149 -7.87 -10.04 -14.75
C PRO A 149 -9.38 -9.79 -14.76
N LYS A 150 -10.18 -10.86 -14.97
CA LYS A 150 -11.65 -10.78 -14.94
C LYS A 150 -12.19 -10.47 -13.55
N VAL A 151 -11.62 -11.12 -12.53
CA VAL A 151 -12.02 -10.90 -11.12
C VAL A 151 -11.58 -9.51 -10.68
N GLN A 152 -10.37 -9.10 -11.03
CA GLN A 152 -9.85 -7.76 -10.75
C GLN A 152 -10.77 -6.66 -11.32
N ALA A 153 -11.17 -6.76 -12.59
CA ALA A 153 -12.06 -5.77 -13.21
C ALA A 153 -13.45 -5.73 -12.55
N ALA A 154 -14.00 -6.89 -12.20
CA ALA A 154 -15.27 -6.97 -11.48
C ALA A 154 -15.16 -6.36 -10.07
N LEU A 155 -14.05 -6.61 -9.39
CA LEU A 155 -13.78 -6.08 -8.05
C LEU A 155 -13.64 -4.56 -8.09
N GLU A 156 -12.90 -4.02 -9.05
CA GLU A 156 -12.74 -2.59 -9.23
C GLU A 156 -14.09 -1.89 -9.47
N MET A 157 -14.92 -2.43 -10.36
CA MET A 157 -16.27 -1.90 -10.58
C MET A 157 -17.13 -1.96 -9.32
N TYR A 158 -17.01 -3.04 -8.54
CA TYR A 158 -17.74 -3.22 -7.29
C TYR A 158 -17.32 -2.19 -6.23
N LEU A 159 -16.02 -1.87 -6.16
CA LEU A 159 -15.44 -0.87 -5.28
C LEU A 159 -15.62 0.57 -5.79
N GLU A 160 -16.38 0.77 -6.87
CA GLU A 160 -16.64 2.08 -7.50
C GLU A 160 -15.38 2.77 -8.06
N ASN A 161 -14.41 2.01 -8.55
CA ASN A 161 -13.13 2.49 -9.11
C ASN A 161 -12.35 3.38 -8.14
N PRO A 162 -11.84 2.82 -7.02
CA PRO A 162 -11.12 3.60 -6.03
C PRO A 162 -9.77 4.09 -6.57
N ASP A 163 -9.40 5.33 -6.25
CA ASP A 163 -8.12 5.92 -6.66
C ASP A 163 -6.95 5.57 -5.74
N VAL A 164 -7.23 5.17 -4.49
CA VAL A 164 -6.22 4.87 -3.47
C VAL A 164 -6.60 3.64 -2.64
N CYS A 165 -5.60 2.92 -2.11
CA CYS A 165 -5.79 1.85 -1.14
C CYS A 165 -6.16 2.39 0.26
N PRO A 166 -6.52 1.53 1.23
CA PRO A 166 -6.84 1.96 2.59
C PRO A 166 -5.71 2.73 3.31
N HIS A 167 -4.45 2.51 2.94
CA HIS A 167 -3.29 3.23 3.50
C HIS A 167 -2.93 4.49 2.72
N GLY A 168 -3.68 4.84 1.68
CA GLY A 168 -3.54 6.07 0.90
C GLY A 168 -2.60 5.96 -0.31
N HIS A 169 -2.10 4.77 -0.65
CA HIS A 169 -1.28 4.60 -1.85
C HIS A 169 -2.14 4.62 -3.12
N PRO A 170 -1.70 5.32 -4.19
CA PRO A 170 -2.46 5.44 -5.43
C PRO A 170 -2.62 4.10 -6.14
N ILE A 171 -3.83 3.72 -6.54
CA ILE A 171 -4.05 2.50 -7.31
C ILE A 171 -3.59 2.75 -8.75
N PRO A 172 -2.59 2.01 -9.29
CA PRO A 172 -2.16 2.17 -10.68
C PRO A 172 -3.34 1.96 -11.63
N THR A 173 -3.45 2.70 -12.73
CA THR A 173 -4.49 2.47 -13.76
C THR A 173 -4.25 1.16 -14.52
N ALA A 174 -5.25 0.71 -15.30
CA ALA A 174 -5.12 -0.47 -16.15
C ALA A 174 -3.98 -0.35 -17.18
N GLU A 175 -3.63 0.89 -17.58
CA GLU A 175 -2.53 1.19 -18.49
C GLU A 175 -1.15 1.26 -17.79
N GLY A 176 -1.10 1.01 -16.47
CA GLY A 176 0.14 1.08 -15.69
C GLY A 176 0.61 2.52 -15.46
N VAL A 177 -0.33 3.45 -15.32
CA VAL A 177 -0.05 4.82 -14.89
C VAL A 177 -0.30 4.94 -13.40
N VAL A 178 0.65 5.50 -12.65
CA VAL A 178 0.48 5.80 -11.23
C VAL A 178 0.34 7.30 -11.09
N ALA A 179 -0.69 7.75 -10.39
CA ALA A 179 -0.82 9.18 -10.05
C ALA A 179 0.42 9.62 -9.26
N ALA A 180 0.92 10.82 -9.53
CA ALA A 180 2.07 11.33 -8.80
C ALA A 180 1.72 11.41 -7.31
N PRO A 181 2.53 10.81 -6.41
CA PRO A 181 2.26 10.89 -4.99
C PRO A 181 2.28 12.36 -4.54
N THR A 182 1.23 12.77 -3.85
CA THR A 182 1.09 14.09 -3.26
C THR A 182 1.41 14.05 -1.76
N GLY A 183 1.69 15.22 -1.19
CA GLY A 183 1.95 15.39 0.24
C GLY A 183 3.43 15.42 0.61
N GLU A 184 3.69 15.78 1.85
CA GLU A 184 5.02 15.89 2.45
C GLU A 184 5.07 15.10 3.76
N PRO A 185 6.24 14.60 4.19
CA PRO A 185 6.35 13.91 5.47
C PRO A 185 5.97 14.82 6.65
N LEU A 186 5.20 14.31 7.61
CA LEU A 186 4.75 15.04 8.80
C LEU A 186 5.93 15.63 9.58
N CYS A 187 7.08 14.96 9.59
CA CYS A 187 8.29 15.45 10.25
C CYS A 187 8.87 16.75 9.66
N GLY A 188 8.41 17.17 8.47
CA GLY A 188 8.78 18.44 7.82
C GLY A 188 7.98 19.65 8.30
N PHE A 189 6.95 19.47 9.12
CA PHE A 189 6.05 20.54 9.54
C PHE A 189 6.44 21.14 10.90
N ASP A 190 6.24 22.46 11.01
CA ASP A 190 6.56 23.25 12.20
C ASP A 190 5.39 23.31 13.19
N THR A 191 5.69 23.69 14.44
CA THR A 191 4.70 23.96 15.48
C THR A 191 3.59 24.90 14.99
N GLY A 192 2.34 24.52 15.25
CA GLY A 192 1.13 25.24 14.82
C GLY A 192 0.56 24.76 13.48
N SER A 193 1.25 23.86 12.77
CA SER A 193 0.72 23.27 11.53
C SER A 193 -0.48 22.38 11.82
N GLU A 194 -1.52 22.50 11.01
CA GLU A 194 -2.68 21.62 10.98
C GLU A 194 -2.74 20.98 9.59
N VAL A 195 -2.70 19.65 9.55
CA VAL A 195 -2.53 18.86 8.34
C VAL A 195 -3.45 17.64 8.36
N GLU A 196 -3.74 17.07 7.20
CA GLU A 196 -4.49 15.83 7.06
C GLU A 196 -3.56 14.71 6.58
N ILE A 197 -3.61 13.54 7.22
CA ILE A 197 -2.87 12.37 6.75
C ILE A 197 -3.46 11.93 5.42
N VAL A 198 -2.62 11.85 4.38
CA VAL A 198 -3.04 11.35 3.06
C VAL A 198 -2.55 9.95 2.79
N ARG A 199 -1.43 9.54 3.38
CA ARG A 199 -0.79 8.25 3.11
C ARG A 199 0.19 7.84 4.20
N ILE A 200 0.33 6.54 4.43
CA ILE A 200 1.40 5.95 5.25
C ILE A 200 2.36 5.22 4.31
N ASP A 201 3.64 5.56 4.30
CA ASP A 201 4.60 5.08 3.28
C ASP A 201 5.14 3.67 3.51
N GLU A 202 4.82 3.07 4.65
CA GLU A 202 5.32 1.77 5.07
C GLU A 202 4.18 0.93 5.63
N GLU A 203 3.93 -0.18 4.95
CA GLU A 203 2.88 -1.16 5.27
C GLU A 203 3.41 -2.23 6.26
N ASP A 204 4.20 -1.82 7.26
CA ASP A 204 4.70 -2.71 8.32
C ASP A 204 3.63 -2.90 9.41
N GLU A 205 3.22 -4.15 9.66
CA GLU A 205 2.14 -4.50 10.60
C GLU A 205 2.31 -3.83 11.98
N ARG A 206 3.54 -3.77 12.52
CA ARG A 206 3.79 -3.18 13.84
C ARG A 206 3.61 -1.67 13.83
N LEU A 207 4.09 -1.00 12.79
CA LEU A 207 3.86 0.43 12.58
C LEU A 207 2.38 0.71 12.40
N LEU A 208 1.70 -0.05 11.54
CA LEU A 208 0.27 0.15 11.27
C LEU A 208 -0.56 -0.06 12.53
N THR A 209 -0.31 -1.12 13.29
CA THR A 209 -0.95 -1.39 14.59
C THR A 209 -0.75 -0.22 15.56
N TYR A 210 0.48 0.30 15.63
CA TYR A 210 0.79 1.45 16.48
C TYR A 210 -0.01 2.69 16.04
N LEU A 211 -0.01 3.05 14.76
CA LEU A 211 -0.73 4.21 14.24
C LEU A 211 -2.25 4.06 14.40
N ALA A 212 -2.79 2.87 14.15
CA ALA A 212 -4.19 2.54 14.37
C ALA A 212 -4.60 2.77 15.84
N SER A 213 -3.75 2.38 16.80
CA SER A 213 -3.98 2.62 18.23
C SER A 213 -4.02 4.10 18.62
N LEU A 214 -3.39 4.98 17.82
CA LEU A 214 -3.42 6.43 17.97
C LEU A 214 -4.57 7.10 17.19
N GLY A 215 -5.35 6.33 16.43
CA GLY A 215 -6.39 6.85 15.53
C GLY A 215 -5.84 7.56 14.28
N MET A 216 -4.59 7.27 13.90
CA MET A 216 -3.90 7.90 12.77
C MET A 216 -4.08 7.07 11.50
N TYR A 217 -5.11 7.42 10.72
CA TYR A 217 -5.41 6.83 9.42
C TYR A 217 -5.35 7.91 8.34
N PRO A 218 -5.27 7.55 7.05
CA PRO A 218 -5.59 8.49 5.98
C PRO A 218 -6.97 9.15 6.21
N GLY A 219 -7.04 10.47 6.03
CA GLY A 219 -8.18 11.32 6.37
C GLY A 219 -8.15 11.91 7.80
N THR A 220 -7.27 11.42 8.68
CA THR A 220 -7.16 11.94 10.05
C THR A 220 -6.46 13.30 10.08
N HIS A 221 -7.06 14.26 10.77
CA HIS A 221 -6.47 15.57 11.03
C HIS A 221 -5.46 15.49 12.19
N VAL A 222 -4.29 16.10 11.98
CA VAL A 222 -3.18 16.13 12.93
C VAL A 222 -2.73 17.57 13.14
N LYS A 223 -2.59 17.97 14.40
CA LYS A 223 -2.01 19.26 14.76
C LYS A 223 -0.61 19.07 15.36
N VAL A 224 0.39 19.75 14.82
CA VAL A 224 1.74 19.78 15.39
C VAL A 224 1.76 20.80 16.52
N CYS A 225 1.74 20.33 17.76
CA CYS A 225 1.69 21.16 18.97
C CYS A 225 3.06 21.68 19.39
N ASP A 226 4.11 20.89 19.18
CA ASP A 226 5.49 21.28 19.46
C ASP A 226 6.48 20.38 18.69
N VAL A 227 7.70 20.88 18.48
CA VAL A 227 8.80 20.11 17.88
C VAL A 227 10.00 20.18 18.82
N ALA A 228 10.36 19.05 19.42
CA ALA A 228 11.45 19.01 20.37
C ALA A 228 12.80 19.41 19.69
N PRO A 229 13.67 20.15 20.39
CA PRO A 229 14.99 20.55 19.88
C PRO A 229 15.84 19.36 19.39
N PHE A 230 16.88 19.67 18.61
CA PHE A 230 17.89 18.69 18.13
C PHE A 230 17.32 17.53 17.31
N GLN A 231 16.32 17.77 16.46
CA GLN A 231 15.63 16.72 15.69
C GLN A 231 14.91 15.71 16.60
N GLY A 232 14.46 16.15 17.77
CA GLY A 232 13.67 15.35 18.69
C GLY A 232 12.26 15.05 18.17
N PRO A 233 11.44 14.36 19.00
CA PRO A 233 10.08 13.96 18.62
C PRO A 233 9.17 15.16 18.37
N LEU A 234 8.16 14.93 17.54
CA LEU A 234 7.05 15.86 17.34
C LEU A 234 5.98 15.57 18.39
N MET A 235 5.49 16.61 19.06
CA MET A 235 4.29 16.51 19.88
C MET A 235 3.10 16.82 18.99
N VAL A 236 2.24 15.84 18.76
CA VAL A 236 1.06 15.98 17.91
C VAL A 236 -0.22 15.80 18.70
N GLU A 237 -1.29 16.45 18.26
CA GLU A 237 -2.63 16.26 18.77
C GLU A 237 -3.51 15.59 17.71
N VAL A 238 -4.15 14.47 18.10
CA VAL A 238 -5.04 13.66 17.26
C VAL A 238 -6.23 13.26 18.11
N GLY A 239 -7.45 13.53 17.63
CA GLY A 239 -8.68 13.21 18.36
C GLY A 239 -8.76 13.83 19.76
N GLY A 240 -8.11 14.98 19.98
CA GLY A 240 -8.05 15.66 21.29
C GLY A 240 -7.03 15.07 22.28
N SER A 241 -6.33 14.00 21.91
CA SER A 241 -5.24 13.42 22.69
C SER A 241 -3.88 13.85 22.14
N ARG A 242 -2.88 13.99 23.02
CA ARG A 242 -1.53 14.39 22.63
C ARG A 242 -0.55 13.22 22.70
N TYR A 243 0.26 13.08 21.66
CA TYR A 243 1.22 12.00 21.49
C TYR A 243 2.60 12.56 21.13
N ALA A 244 3.65 11.91 21.63
CA ALA A 244 5.01 12.14 21.17
C ALA A 244 5.32 11.15 20.05
N LEU A 245 5.55 11.64 18.84
CA LEU A 245 5.96 10.84 17.69
C LEU A 245 7.46 10.98 17.45
N GLY A 246 8.16 9.84 17.40
CA GLY A 246 9.52 9.78 16.90
C GLY A 246 9.60 10.37 15.49
N ARG A 247 10.70 11.06 15.19
CA ARG A 247 10.90 11.73 13.90
C ARG A 247 10.99 10.75 12.73
N ASP A 248 11.43 9.52 13.00
CA ASP A 248 11.41 8.38 12.10
C ASP A 248 9.98 7.96 11.73
N ILE A 249 9.10 7.79 12.73
CA ILE A 249 7.69 7.45 12.51
C ILE A 249 6.98 8.60 11.78
N ALA A 250 7.17 9.84 12.24
CA ALA A 250 6.62 11.02 11.56
C ALA A 250 7.16 11.21 10.13
N GLY A 251 8.32 10.62 9.80
CA GLY A 251 8.83 10.60 8.44
C GLY A 251 8.09 9.64 7.50
N LYS A 252 7.37 8.66 8.06
CA LYS A 252 6.58 7.65 7.31
C LYS A 252 5.12 8.06 7.13
N ILE A 253 4.66 9.07 7.87
CA ILE A 253 3.32 9.64 7.76
C ILE A 253 3.37 10.79 6.75
N VAL A 254 2.66 10.65 5.64
CA VAL A 254 2.57 11.68 4.59
C VAL A 254 1.27 12.43 4.76
N VAL A 255 1.37 13.76 4.73
CA VAL A 255 0.25 14.67 4.97
C VAL A 255 0.09 15.67 3.83
N ASP A 256 -1.13 16.18 3.64
CA ASP A 256 -1.35 17.32 2.75
C ASP A 256 -0.85 18.62 3.39
N ALA A 257 -0.37 19.54 2.56
CA ALA A 257 0.09 20.84 3.04
C ALA A 257 -1.10 21.65 3.59
N PRO A 258 -0.94 22.38 4.71
CA PRO A 258 -2.02 23.18 5.29
C PRO A 258 -2.55 24.18 4.27
N VAL A 259 -3.87 24.28 4.16
CA VAL A 259 -4.53 25.34 3.41
C VAL A 259 -4.25 26.68 4.11
N GLY A 260 -3.14 27.35 3.76
CA GLY A 260 -2.83 28.71 4.20
C GLY A 260 -1.46 28.97 4.85
N ALA A 261 -0.56 27.99 5.00
CA ALA A 261 0.75 28.23 5.60
C ALA A 261 1.82 28.68 4.59
N ALA A 262 2.37 29.89 4.79
CA ALA A 262 3.49 30.41 4.03
C ALA A 262 4.74 29.53 4.24
N ARG A 263 5.32 29.06 3.13
CA ARG A 263 6.55 28.26 3.10
C ARG A 263 7.68 28.90 3.92
N GLY A 264 8.07 28.25 5.02
CA GLY A 264 9.37 28.49 5.65
C GLY A 264 10.47 28.10 4.67
N LYS A 265 11.17 29.08 4.09
CA LYS A 265 12.29 28.84 3.17
C LYS A 265 13.40 28.06 3.90
N GLY A 266 13.46 26.76 3.67
CA GLY A 266 14.60 25.92 4.05
C GLY A 266 15.88 26.41 3.38
N ARG A 267 16.85 26.81 4.22
CA ARG A 267 18.21 27.17 3.84
C ARG A 267 18.84 26.05 2.99
N ARG A 268 19.22 26.39 1.75
CA ARG A 268 20.17 25.59 0.97
C ARG A 268 21.47 25.51 1.76
N LYS A 269 21.88 24.29 2.13
CA LYS A 269 23.25 24.04 2.60
C LYS A 269 24.20 24.32 1.42
N LEU A 270 25.13 25.25 1.65
CA LEU A 270 26.37 25.40 0.91
C LEU A 270 27.34 24.30 1.34
#